data_AF-A0A523T896-F1
#
_entry.id   AF-A0A523T896-F1
#
_cell.length_a   1.000
_cell.length_b   1.000
_cell.length_c   1.000
_cell.angle_alpha   90.00
_cell.angle_beta   90.00
_cell.angle_gamma   90.00
#
_symmetry.space_group_name_H-M   'P 1'
#
loop_
_entity.id
_entity.type
_entity.pdbx_description
1 polymer ?
#
loop_
_entity_poly.entity_id
_entity_poly.type
_entity_poly.pdbx_seq_one_letter_code
_entity_poly.pdbx_strand_id
1 'polypeptide(L)'
;MSEMQIEEIKEKINQAIKAVADVEEPFRTKAFEIVLSTLLEGSVIKTSIKSRSSTETSTRRTNTLNQQIAEFAKKAGIESGKLRDFYDFEEDEPVFIGKVEGREAEKQIQISKCLLIAYESVYGISWVKTSILSKALDNYGVGSLNNLAKNLGKCRDDFRSKGQFRGTQYKLTQLGRESALNLLRQLSA
;
A
#
# COMPACT_ATOMS: atom_id res chain seq x y z
N MET A 1 0.07 -34.90 -15.64
CA MET A 1 1.42 -34.62 -16.16
C MET A 1 1.98 -35.93 -16.65
N SER A 2 2.45 -35.98 -17.89
CA SER A 2 3.12 -37.18 -18.41
C SER A 2 4.48 -37.35 -17.73
N GLU A 3 4.98 -38.57 -17.61
CA GLU A 3 6.32 -38.85 -17.05
C GLU A 3 7.42 -38.03 -17.76
N MET A 4 7.21 -37.73 -19.05
CA MET A 4 8.10 -36.89 -19.87
C MET A 4 8.24 -35.44 -19.36
N GLN A 5 7.18 -34.87 -18.77
CA GLN A 5 7.22 -33.50 -18.21
C GLN A 5 7.97 -33.45 -16.87
N ILE A 6 7.97 -34.55 -16.12
CA ILE A 6 8.64 -34.62 -14.82
C ILE A 6 10.16 -34.64 -15.01
N GLU A 7 10.65 -35.36 -16.02
CA GLU A 7 12.08 -35.47 -16.27
C GLU A 7 12.67 -34.17 -16.82
N GLU A 8 11.92 -33.45 -17.67
CA GLU A 8 12.31 -32.12 -18.15
C GLU A 8 12.43 -31.10 -17.00
N ILE A 9 11.53 -31.14 -16.01
CA ILE A 9 11.59 -30.27 -14.84
C ILE A 9 12.83 -30.58 -13.99
N LYS A 10 13.16 -31.86 -13.75
CA LYS A 10 14.36 -32.25 -13.00
C LYS A 10 15.63 -31.77 -13.67
N GLU A 11 15.70 -31.85 -15.00
CA GLU A 11 16.85 -31.39 -15.75
C GLU A 11 17.07 -29.88 -15.60
N LYS A 12 15.99 -29.10 -15.67
CA LYS A 12 16.03 -27.64 -15.44
C LYS A 12 16.40 -27.26 -14.01
N ILE A 13 15.94 -28.02 -13.01
CA ILE A 13 16.35 -27.82 -11.61
C ILE A 13 17.86 -28.02 -11.47
N ASN A 14 18.40 -29.09 -12.06
CA ASN A 14 19.84 -29.35 -12.01
C ASN A 14 20.66 -28.26 -12.72
N GLN A 15 20.15 -27.68 -13.81
CA GLN A 15 20.78 -26.54 -14.47
C GLN A 15 20.78 -25.29 -13.58
N ALA A 16 19.66 -25.00 -12.92
CA ALA A 16 19.57 -23.86 -11.99
C ALA A 16 20.51 -24.01 -10.79
N ILE A 17 20.66 -25.21 -10.21
CA ILE A 17 21.60 -25.47 -9.11
C ILE A 17 23.04 -25.20 -9.55
N LYS A 18 23.43 -25.67 -10.75
CA LYS A 18 24.77 -25.44 -11.29
C LYS A 18 25.06 -23.96 -11.55
N ALA A 19 24.07 -23.22 -12.04
CA ALA A 19 24.21 -21.80 -12.36
C ALA A 19 24.47 -20.90 -11.14
N VAL A 20 24.10 -21.35 -9.94
CA VAL A 20 24.25 -20.58 -8.69
C VAL A 20 25.28 -21.17 -7.73
N ALA A 21 26.05 -22.18 -8.16
CA ALA A 21 26.99 -22.89 -7.31
C ALA A 21 28.07 -21.96 -6.70
N ASP A 22 28.49 -20.95 -7.46
CA ASP A 22 29.55 -20.01 -7.07
C ASP A 22 29.01 -18.71 -6.43
N VAL A 23 27.71 -18.63 -6.14
CA VAL A 23 27.09 -17.46 -5.50
C VAL A 23 27.16 -17.61 -3.98
N GLU A 24 27.69 -16.61 -3.28
CA GLU A 24 27.74 -16.58 -1.82
C GLU A 24 26.33 -16.37 -1.19
N GLU A 25 26.13 -16.95 0.00
CA GLU A 25 24.93 -16.65 0.80
C GLU A 25 25.01 -15.21 1.37
N PRO A 26 23.89 -14.48 1.47
CA PRO A 26 22.50 -14.93 1.37
C PRO A 26 21.89 -14.89 -0.04
N PHE A 27 22.66 -14.51 -1.05
CA PHE A 27 22.13 -14.18 -2.38
C PHE A 27 21.84 -15.41 -3.24
N ARG A 28 22.50 -16.53 -2.95
CA ARG A 28 22.36 -17.79 -3.71
C ARG A 28 20.92 -18.27 -3.80
N THR A 29 20.16 -18.22 -2.70
CA THR A 29 18.76 -18.64 -2.67
C THR A 29 17.89 -17.80 -3.61
N LYS A 30 18.09 -16.47 -3.60
CA LYS A 30 17.32 -15.56 -4.45
C LYS A 30 17.75 -15.64 -5.93
N ALA A 31 19.04 -15.85 -6.18
CA ALA A 31 19.56 -16.10 -7.52
C ALA A 31 19.00 -17.40 -8.10
N PHE A 32 18.89 -18.46 -7.29
CA PHE A 32 18.32 -19.75 -7.69
C PHE A 32 16.87 -19.61 -8.14
N GLU A 33 16.05 -18.91 -7.35
CA GLU A 33 14.64 -18.67 -7.66
C GLU A 33 14.47 -17.95 -9.00
N ILE A 34 15.28 -16.90 -9.25
CA ILE A 34 15.24 -16.15 -10.50
C ILE A 34 15.64 -17.05 -11.67
N VAL A 35 16.78 -17.74 -11.59
CA VAL A 35 17.27 -18.60 -12.68
C VAL A 35 16.30 -19.73 -12.99
N LEU A 36 15.78 -20.41 -11.96
CA LEU A 36 14.82 -21.49 -12.14
C LEU A 36 13.52 -20.96 -12.77
N SER A 37 13.05 -19.79 -12.36
CA SER A 37 11.86 -19.17 -12.96
C SER A 37 12.07 -18.88 -14.46
N THR A 38 13.23 -18.36 -14.85
CA THR A 38 13.57 -18.07 -16.25
C THR A 38 13.69 -19.34 -17.09
N LEU A 39 14.29 -20.41 -16.56
CA LEU A 39 14.42 -21.70 -17.25
C LEU A 39 13.05 -22.37 -17.48
N LEU A 40 12.11 -22.17 -16.57
CA LEU A 40 10.76 -22.73 -16.66
C LEU A 40 9.81 -21.88 -17.53
N GLU A 41 10.08 -20.59 -17.75
CA GLU A 41 9.25 -19.70 -18.58
C GLU A 41 9.14 -20.14 -20.05
N GLY A 42 10.08 -20.96 -20.55
CA GLY A 42 10.04 -21.53 -21.91
C GLY A 42 9.26 -22.85 -22.07
N SER A 43 8.95 -23.58 -20.98
CA SER A 43 8.18 -24.83 -21.05
C SER A 43 6.95 -24.71 -20.16
N VAL A 44 5.83 -24.37 -20.80
CA VAL A 44 4.44 -24.32 -20.32
C VAL A 44 4.23 -24.80 -18.87
N ILE A 45 4.08 -23.82 -17.97
CA ILE A 45 2.99 -23.59 -16.99
C ILE A 45 3.64 -22.69 -15.92
N LYS A 46 3.23 -21.41 -15.87
CA LYS A 46 3.47 -20.50 -14.74
C LYS A 46 2.85 -21.09 -13.47
N THR A 47 3.51 -22.08 -12.90
CA THR A 47 3.26 -22.57 -11.56
C THR A 47 4.06 -21.68 -10.64
N SER A 48 3.53 -20.47 -10.46
CA SER A 48 3.69 -19.75 -9.21
C SER A 48 3.49 -20.77 -8.10
N ILE A 49 4.52 -20.98 -7.29
CA ILE A 49 4.39 -21.53 -5.95
C ILE A 49 3.64 -20.44 -5.15
N LYS A 50 2.37 -20.27 -5.48
CA LYS A 50 1.32 -19.78 -4.60
C LYS A 50 0.58 -21.04 -4.21
N SER A 51 0.66 -21.35 -2.93
CA SER A 51 -0.43 -21.89 -2.14
C SER A 51 -1.75 -21.83 -2.93
N ARG A 52 -2.24 -23.00 -3.35
CA ARG A 52 -3.46 -23.18 -4.14
C ARG A 52 -4.62 -22.39 -3.52
N SER A 53 -4.99 -21.22 -4.06
CA SER A 53 -6.37 -20.66 -4.11
C SER A 53 -6.55 -19.19 -4.59
N SER A 54 -5.68 -18.55 -5.41
CA SER A 54 -5.78 -17.06 -5.54
C SER A 54 -5.48 -16.38 -6.89
N THR A 55 -5.38 -17.08 -8.02
CA THR A 55 -4.95 -16.43 -9.28
C THR A 55 -6.05 -15.66 -10.02
N GLU A 56 -7.31 -16.11 -9.99
CA GLU A 56 -8.43 -15.33 -10.57
C GLU A 56 -8.86 -14.16 -9.66
N THR A 57 -8.60 -14.27 -8.36
CA THR A 57 -8.93 -13.23 -7.39
C THR A 57 -7.96 -12.06 -7.47
N SER A 58 -6.67 -12.30 -7.74
CA SER A 58 -5.64 -11.26 -7.76
C SER A 58 -5.84 -10.26 -8.91
N THR A 59 -6.05 -10.71 -10.15
CA THR A 59 -6.29 -9.81 -11.30
C THR A 59 -7.60 -9.02 -11.15
N ARG A 60 -8.66 -9.65 -10.60
CA ARG A 60 -9.91 -8.94 -10.29
C ARG A 60 -9.70 -7.87 -9.21
N ARG A 61 -8.97 -8.19 -8.14
CA ARG A 61 -8.68 -7.24 -7.04
C ARG A 61 -7.87 -6.05 -7.51
N THR A 62 -6.82 -6.24 -8.32
CA THR A 62 -6.02 -5.14 -8.86
C THR A 62 -6.85 -4.24 -9.79
N ASN A 63 -7.74 -4.82 -10.60
CA ASN A 63 -8.66 -4.05 -11.45
C ASN A 63 -9.67 -3.25 -10.62
N THR A 64 -10.21 -3.82 -9.55
CA THR A 64 -11.10 -3.13 -8.61
C THR A 64 -10.39 -1.98 -7.89
N LEU A 65 -9.16 -2.20 -7.41
CA LEU A 65 -8.37 -1.15 -6.75
C LEU A 65 -8.09 0.03 -7.69
N ASN A 66 -7.69 -0.24 -8.93
CA ASN A 66 -7.46 0.80 -9.94
C ASN A 66 -8.72 1.60 -10.26
N GLN A 67 -9.89 0.95 -10.32
CA GLN A 67 -11.18 1.63 -10.48
C GLN A 67 -11.48 2.54 -9.28
N GLN A 68 -11.30 2.04 -8.06
CA GLN A 68 -11.52 2.83 -6.83
C GLN A 68 -10.58 4.05 -6.75
N ILE A 69 -9.31 3.89 -7.13
CA ILE A 69 -8.35 5.00 -7.22
C ILE A 69 -8.81 6.03 -8.26
N ALA A 70 -9.27 5.58 -9.44
CA ALA A 70 -9.77 6.48 -10.47
C ALA A 70 -11.01 7.27 -10.02
N GLU A 71 -11.94 6.62 -9.31
CA GLU A 71 -13.10 7.30 -8.70
C GLU A 71 -12.67 8.30 -7.63
N PHE A 72 -11.69 7.94 -6.81
CA PHE A 72 -11.14 8.84 -5.81
C PHE A 72 -10.48 10.07 -6.46
N ALA A 73 -9.71 9.88 -7.53
CA ALA A 73 -9.10 10.96 -8.32
C ALA A 73 -10.17 11.93 -8.83
N LYS A 74 -11.25 11.38 -9.40
CA LYS A 74 -12.39 12.16 -9.91
C LYS A 74 -13.06 12.98 -8.79
N LYS A 75 -13.27 12.40 -7.60
CA LYS A 75 -13.83 13.12 -6.44
C LYS A 75 -12.90 14.22 -5.96
N ALA A 76 -11.59 13.96 -5.93
CA ALA A 76 -10.58 14.94 -5.61
C ALA A 76 -10.40 16.01 -6.70
N GLY A 77 -10.94 15.82 -7.90
CA GLY A 77 -10.77 16.76 -9.01
C GLY A 77 -9.32 16.82 -9.51
N ILE A 78 -8.60 15.71 -9.40
CA ILE A 78 -7.20 15.56 -9.81
C ILE A 78 -7.09 14.40 -10.79
N GLU A 79 -6.06 14.43 -11.63
CA GLU A 79 -5.75 13.33 -12.54
C GLU A 79 -5.34 12.08 -11.75
N SER A 80 -5.77 10.89 -12.19
CA SER A 80 -5.47 9.63 -11.49
C SER A 80 -3.98 9.33 -11.41
N GLY A 81 -3.21 9.75 -12.42
CA GLY A 81 -1.75 9.67 -12.40
C GLY A 81 -1.16 10.47 -11.24
N LYS A 82 -1.64 11.71 -11.03
CA LYS A 82 -1.16 12.58 -9.95
C LYS A 82 -1.46 12.06 -8.55
N LEU A 83 -2.52 11.27 -8.36
CA LEU A 83 -2.75 10.63 -7.06
C LEU A 83 -1.60 9.71 -6.65
N ARG A 84 -0.97 9.03 -7.62
CA ARG A 84 0.17 8.14 -7.37
C ARG A 84 1.47 8.88 -7.01
N ASP A 85 1.51 10.20 -7.24
CA ASP A 85 2.63 11.03 -6.78
C ASP A 85 2.53 11.32 -5.27
N PHE A 86 1.35 11.16 -4.68
CA PHE A 86 1.09 11.40 -3.25
C PHE A 86 0.83 10.14 -2.46
N TYR A 87 0.41 9.06 -3.12
CA TYR A 87 0.10 7.78 -2.49
C TYR A 87 0.77 6.63 -3.24
N ASP A 88 1.38 5.74 -2.47
CA ASP A 88 1.53 4.36 -2.90
C ASP A 88 0.32 3.56 -2.37
N PHE A 89 -0.42 2.92 -3.28
CA PHE A 89 -1.62 2.16 -2.94
C PHE A 89 -1.27 0.67 -2.92
N GLU A 90 -1.10 0.12 -1.72
CA GLU A 90 -0.94 -1.32 -1.53
C GLU A 90 -2.31 -2.02 -1.48
N GLU A 91 -2.32 -3.36 -1.44
CA GLU A 91 -3.56 -4.15 -1.48
C GLU A 91 -4.52 -3.81 -0.33
N ASP A 92 -3.98 -3.49 0.85
CA ASP A 92 -4.77 -3.34 2.08
C ASP A 92 -4.64 -1.95 2.75
N GLU A 93 -3.63 -1.16 2.41
CA GLU A 93 -3.43 0.17 3.00
C GLU A 93 -2.85 1.20 2.00
N PRO A 94 -3.24 2.48 2.11
CA PRO A 94 -2.56 3.57 1.44
C PRO A 94 -1.32 4.00 2.24
N VAL A 95 -0.20 4.17 1.54
CA VAL A 95 1.00 4.81 2.07
C VAL A 95 1.06 6.21 1.48
N PHE A 96 1.06 7.24 2.34
CA PHE A 96 1.22 8.61 1.87
C PHE A 96 2.70 8.93 1.67
N ILE A 97 3.07 9.35 0.46
CA ILE A 97 4.45 9.67 0.05
C ILE A 97 4.62 11.12 -0.40
N GLY A 98 3.52 11.89 -0.46
CA GLY A 98 3.55 13.29 -0.88
C GLY A 98 4.31 14.20 0.08
N LYS A 99 4.97 15.25 -0.42
CA LYS A 99 5.67 16.22 0.43
C LYS A 99 4.68 17.14 1.16
N VAL A 100 4.78 17.21 2.48
CA VAL A 100 3.98 18.14 3.31
C VAL A 100 4.90 19.08 4.10
N GLU A 101 4.68 20.38 3.94
CA GLU A 101 5.40 21.43 4.65
C GLU A 101 4.74 21.81 5.98
N GLY A 102 5.51 22.43 6.87
CA GLY A 102 5.03 22.90 8.16
C GLY A 102 5.68 22.20 9.35
N ARG A 103 5.21 22.57 10.54
CA ARG A 103 5.68 21.97 11.81
C ARG A 103 5.10 20.57 12.00
N GLU A 104 5.71 19.79 12.90
CA GLU A 104 5.27 18.42 13.20
C GLU A 104 3.77 18.29 13.49
N ALA A 105 3.18 19.24 14.23
CA ALA A 105 1.75 19.25 14.51
C ALA A 105 0.89 19.45 13.24
N GLU A 106 1.33 20.30 12.32
CA GLU A 106 0.64 20.58 11.06
C GLU A 106 0.77 19.37 10.12
N LYS A 107 1.96 18.77 10.01
CA LYS A 107 2.20 17.53 9.27
C LYS A 107 1.30 16.40 9.76
N GLN A 108 1.20 16.19 11.08
CA GLN A 108 0.30 15.19 11.67
C GLN A 108 -1.14 15.36 11.22
N ILE A 109 -1.64 16.59 11.25
CA ILE A 109 -3.02 16.90 10.87
C ILE A 109 -3.22 16.66 9.36
N GLN A 110 -2.35 17.22 8.53
CA GLN A 110 -2.48 17.17 7.08
C GLN A 110 -2.33 15.74 6.54
N ILE A 111 -1.30 15.01 6.96
CA ILE A 111 -1.09 13.63 6.53
C ILE A 111 -2.22 12.73 7.05
N SER A 112 -2.71 12.95 8.28
CA SER A 112 -3.87 12.20 8.78
C SER A 112 -5.13 12.45 7.94
N LYS A 113 -5.36 13.69 7.45
CA LYS A 113 -6.47 13.97 6.52
C LYS A 113 -6.34 13.15 5.25
N CYS A 114 -5.15 13.19 4.63
CA CYS A 114 -4.83 12.44 3.42
C CYS A 114 -5.06 10.93 3.60
N LEU A 115 -4.50 10.35 4.66
CA LEU A 115 -4.67 8.93 4.94
C LEU A 115 -6.14 8.56 5.17
N LEU A 116 -6.86 9.31 6.00
CA LEU A 116 -8.27 9.01 6.32
C LEU A 116 -9.17 9.08 5.08
N ILE A 117 -8.97 10.08 4.20
CA ILE A 117 -9.78 10.17 2.97
C ILE A 117 -9.45 9.04 1.99
N ALA A 118 -8.18 8.61 1.91
CA ALA A 118 -7.77 7.48 1.07
C ALA A 118 -8.35 6.15 1.59
N TYR A 119 -8.27 5.90 2.91
CA TYR A 119 -8.90 4.74 3.54
C TYR A 119 -10.41 4.69 3.28
N GLU A 120 -11.11 5.80 3.41
CA GLU A 120 -12.55 5.87 3.16
C GLU A 120 -12.88 5.66 1.67
N SER A 121 -12.14 6.33 0.77
CA SER A 121 -12.50 6.40 -0.65
C SER A 121 -12.07 5.17 -1.45
N VAL A 122 -10.94 4.56 -1.10
CA VAL A 122 -10.36 3.44 -1.84
C VAL A 122 -10.70 2.11 -1.16
N TYR A 123 -10.59 2.04 0.16
CA TYR A 123 -10.73 0.78 0.91
C TYR A 123 -12.09 0.65 1.63
N GLY A 124 -12.94 1.69 1.59
CA GLY A 124 -14.24 1.69 2.28
C GLY A 124 -14.14 1.71 3.81
N ILE A 125 -12.95 2.00 4.36
CA ILE A 125 -12.68 1.99 5.79
C ILE A 125 -12.94 3.39 6.35
N SER A 126 -14.12 3.58 6.94
CA SER A 126 -14.52 4.88 7.47
C SER A 126 -13.93 5.23 8.83
N TRP A 127 -13.50 4.26 9.64
CA TRP A 127 -12.92 4.49 10.96
C TRP A 127 -11.55 3.81 11.06
N VAL A 128 -10.50 4.60 11.24
CA VAL A 128 -9.11 4.11 11.28
C VAL A 128 -8.57 4.20 12.70
N LYS A 129 -7.89 3.15 13.16
CA LYS A 129 -7.27 3.14 14.50
C LYS A 129 -6.10 4.11 14.57
N THR A 130 -5.93 4.74 15.73
CA THR A 130 -4.79 5.65 16.00
C THR A 130 -3.45 4.95 15.78
N SER A 131 -3.34 3.66 16.09
CA SER A 131 -2.12 2.87 15.85
C SER A 131 -1.73 2.79 14.38
N ILE A 132 -2.72 2.72 13.48
CA ILE A 132 -2.49 2.68 12.03
C ILE A 132 -2.00 4.04 11.56
N LEU A 133 -2.68 5.13 11.96
CA LEU A 133 -2.23 6.49 11.64
C LEU A 133 -0.83 6.79 12.19
N SER A 134 -0.56 6.35 13.42
CA SER A 134 0.74 6.57 14.06
C SER A 134 1.84 5.85 13.30
N LYS A 135 1.64 4.57 12.93
CA LYS A 135 2.59 3.81 12.12
C LYS A 135 2.85 4.48 10.77
N ALA A 136 1.79 4.94 10.09
CA ALA A 136 1.93 5.60 8.80
C ALA A 136 2.70 6.94 8.89
N LEU A 137 2.43 7.74 9.94
CA LEU A 137 3.15 8.99 10.19
C LEU A 137 4.62 8.75 10.57
N ASP A 138 4.90 7.71 11.35
CA ASP A 138 6.26 7.31 11.73
C ASP A 138 7.06 6.85 10.50
N ASN A 139 6.46 5.99 9.66
CA ASN A 139 7.05 5.55 8.39
C ASN A 139 7.32 6.72 7.43
N TYR A 140 6.51 7.77 7.46
CA TYR A 140 6.74 9.00 6.70
C TYR A 140 7.92 9.84 7.26
N GLY A 141 8.28 9.66 8.52
CA GLY A 141 9.34 10.42 9.20
C GLY A 141 8.84 11.59 10.05
N VAL A 142 7.58 11.57 10.50
CA VAL A 142 7.05 12.55 11.47
C VAL A 142 7.59 12.22 12.86
N GLY A 143 8.50 13.05 13.38
CA GLY A 143 9.36 12.70 14.52
C GLY A 143 8.67 12.57 15.88
N SER A 144 7.60 13.33 16.18
CA SER A 144 6.99 13.34 17.53
C SER A 144 5.49 13.07 17.54
N LEU A 145 5.09 11.80 17.66
CA LEU A 145 3.67 11.38 17.66
C LEU A 145 2.97 11.45 19.03
N ASN A 146 3.68 11.79 20.11
CA ASN A 146 3.13 11.87 21.47
C ASN A 146 1.90 12.78 21.59
N ASN A 147 1.82 13.80 20.72
CA ASN A 147 0.72 14.77 20.71
C ASN A 147 -0.30 14.54 19.60
N LEU A 148 -0.24 13.43 18.86
CA LEU A 148 -1.15 13.17 17.73
C LEU A 148 -2.62 13.32 18.13
N ALA A 149 -3.05 12.61 19.19
CA ALA A 149 -4.44 12.66 19.64
C ALA A 149 -4.87 14.07 20.08
N LYS A 150 -3.97 14.81 20.75
CA LYS A 150 -4.20 16.20 21.17
C LYS A 150 -4.30 17.14 19.96
N ASN A 151 -3.45 16.96 18.96
CA ASN A 151 -3.42 17.79 17.75
C ASN A 151 -4.67 17.55 16.90
N LEU A 152 -5.03 16.29 16.63
CA LEU A 152 -6.27 15.94 15.94
C LEU A 152 -7.51 16.42 16.73
N GLY A 153 -7.48 16.32 18.06
CA GLY A 153 -8.56 16.77 18.94
C GLY A 153 -8.80 18.28 18.97
N LYS A 154 -7.83 19.09 18.51
CA LYS A 154 -8.00 20.55 18.31
C LYS A 154 -8.75 20.88 17.02
N CYS A 155 -8.76 19.98 16.05
CA CYS A 155 -9.40 20.15 14.74
C CYS A 155 -10.73 19.38 14.69
N ARG A 156 -11.65 19.67 15.63
CA ARG A 156 -12.92 18.92 15.78
C ARG A 156 -13.86 19.05 14.58
N ASP A 157 -13.75 20.15 13.85
CA ASP A 157 -14.52 20.36 12.63
C ASP A 157 -14.06 19.43 11.51
N ASP A 158 -12.81 18.95 11.54
CA ASP A 158 -12.25 18.03 10.55
C ASP A 158 -12.34 16.56 10.98
N PHE A 159 -12.12 16.28 12.26
CA PHE A 159 -11.99 14.91 12.77
C PHE A 159 -13.08 14.57 13.79
N ARG A 160 -13.67 13.38 13.63
CA ARG A 160 -14.40 12.70 14.71
C ARG A 160 -13.53 11.62 15.30
N SER A 161 -13.54 11.52 16.62
CA SER A 161 -12.91 10.43 17.36
C SER A 161 -13.94 9.60 18.11
N LYS A 162 -13.65 8.32 18.32
CA LYS A 162 -14.37 7.45 19.25
C LYS A 162 -13.41 6.45 19.89
N GLY A 163 -13.81 5.88 21.03
CA GLY A 163 -12.98 4.95 21.81
C GLY A 163 -12.16 5.65 22.88
N GLN A 164 -11.34 4.89 23.59
CA GLN A 164 -10.49 5.37 24.68
C GLN A 164 -9.06 4.85 24.52
N PHE A 165 -8.08 5.66 24.93
CA PHE A 165 -6.66 5.34 24.96
C PHE A 165 -6.18 4.72 23.63
N ARG A 166 -5.55 3.54 23.68
CA ARG A 166 -5.00 2.81 22.53
C ARG A 166 -6.07 2.32 21.54
N GLY A 167 -7.33 2.29 21.94
CA GLY A 167 -8.47 1.92 21.10
C GLY A 167 -9.09 3.10 20.33
N THR A 168 -8.51 4.30 20.42
CA THR A 168 -9.07 5.48 19.77
C THR A 168 -9.05 5.31 18.25
N GLN A 169 -10.17 5.62 17.61
CA GLN A 169 -10.35 5.60 16.16
C GLN A 169 -10.75 6.97 15.67
N TYR A 170 -10.32 7.30 14.46
CA TYR A 170 -10.59 8.58 13.80
C TYR A 170 -11.32 8.37 12.48
N LYS A 171 -12.12 9.37 12.13
CA LYS A 171 -12.69 9.55 10.80
C LYS A 171 -12.81 11.02 10.46
N LEU A 172 -12.96 11.34 9.18
CA LEU A 172 -13.28 12.69 8.75
C LEU A 172 -14.77 13.01 8.96
N THR A 173 -15.04 14.26 9.32
CA THR A 173 -16.37 14.88 9.18
C THR A 173 -16.63 15.23 7.70
N GLN A 174 -17.79 15.80 7.39
CA GLN A 174 -18.02 16.37 6.06
C GLN A 174 -17.02 17.50 5.73
N LEU A 175 -16.82 18.45 6.65
CA LEU A 175 -15.85 19.54 6.47
C LEU A 175 -14.41 19.01 6.35
N GLY A 176 -14.06 17.98 7.13
CA GLY A 176 -12.77 17.32 7.07
C GLY A 176 -12.51 16.65 5.73
N ARG A 177 -13.53 16.06 5.09
CA ARG A 177 -13.42 15.50 3.74
C ARG A 177 -13.16 16.61 2.72
N GLU A 178 -13.94 17.69 2.75
CA GLU A 178 -13.74 18.82 1.85
C GLU A 178 -12.35 19.44 2.02
N SER A 179 -11.89 19.60 3.27
CA SER A 179 -10.54 20.05 3.59
C SER A 179 -9.47 19.10 3.07
N ALA A 180 -9.64 17.79 3.20
CA ALA A 180 -8.71 16.79 2.69
C ALA A 180 -8.61 16.80 1.16
N LEU A 181 -9.75 16.90 0.46
CA LEU A 181 -9.76 16.99 -1.00
C LEU A 181 -9.12 18.30 -1.48
N ASN A 182 -9.38 19.41 -0.80
CA ASN A 182 -8.72 20.69 -1.11
C ASN A 182 -7.20 20.62 -0.90
N LEU A 183 -6.75 19.96 0.17
CA LEU A 183 -5.32 19.74 0.40
C LEU A 183 -4.69 18.94 -0.74
N LEU A 184 -5.33 17.87 -1.21
CA LEU A 184 -4.82 17.09 -2.35
C LEU A 184 -4.74 17.91 -3.64
N ARG A 185 -5.72 18.78 -3.90
CA ARG A 185 -5.67 19.71 -5.04
C ARG A 185 -4.48 20.67 -4.92
N GLN A 186 -4.24 21.22 -3.74
CA GLN A 186 -3.11 22.12 -3.48
C GLN A 186 -1.76 21.42 -3.69
N LEU A 187 -1.64 20.17 -3.26
CA LEU A 187 -0.42 19.38 -3.48
C LEU A 187 -0.19 19.04 -4.96
N SER A 188 -1.27 19.00 -5.76
CA SER A 188 -1.24 18.67 -7.19
C SER A 188 -1.05 19.85 -8.15
N ALA A 189 -1.11 21.08 -7.62
CA ALA A 189 -0.98 22.34 -8.35
C ALA A 189 0.50 22.67 -8.59
#